data_AF-A0A7X1FJF4-F1
#
_entry.id   AF-A0A7X1FJF4-F1
#
_cell.length_a   1.000
_cell.length_b   1.000
_cell.length_c   1.000
_cell.angle_alpha   90.00
_cell.angle_beta   90.00
_cell.angle_gamma   90.00
#
_symmetry.space_group_name_H-M   'P 1'
#
loop_
_entity.id
_entity.type
_entity.pdbx_description
1 polymer ?
#
loop_
_entity_poly.entity_id
_entity_poly.type
_entity_poly.pdbx_seq_one_letter_code
_entity_poly.pdbx_strand_id
1 'polypeptide(L)'
;MHQNTQAFTLALNARTDYEKAVIVGSEEDLLQGLIDAEALGHSSYRIGSHLPPVLLTSVPDLKNAWVLGWESAAYGAKIARCSLCANSLGHPCPIHD
;
A
#
# COMPACT_ATOMS: atom_id res chain seq x y z
N MET A 1 -11.78 -9.73 15.36
CA MET A 1 -11.71 -8.34 15.89
C MET A 1 -10.30 -7.78 16.01
N HIS A 2 -9.25 -8.57 16.27
CA HIS A 2 -7.87 -8.04 16.47
C HIS A 2 -7.23 -7.40 15.23
N GLN A 3 -7.51 -7.92 14.03
CA GLN A 3 -6.91 -7.41 12.77
C GLN A 3 -7.34 -5.97 12.43
N ASN A 4 -8.56 -5.56 12.79
CA ASN A 4 -9.02 -4.18 12.56
C ASN A 4 -8.28 -3.18 13.45
N THR A 5 -7.90 -3.57 14.67
CA THR A 5 -7.17 -2.69 15.58
C THR A 5 -5.74 -2.44 15.10
N GLN A 6 -5.07 -3.47 14.56
CA GLN A 6 -3.71 -3.32 14.04
C GLN A 6 -3.66 -2.41 12.81
N ALA A 7 -4.55 -2.61 11.83
CA ALA A 7 -4.62 -1.75 10.64
C ALA A 7 -4.94 -0.30 11.00
N PHE A 8 -5.79 -0.10 12.01
CA PHE A 8 -6.11 1.23 12.52
C PHE A 8 -4.90 1.92 13.16
N THR A 9 -4.15 1.22 14.01
CA THR A 9 -2.94 1.78 14.64
C THR A 9 -1.86 2.10 13.61
N LEU A 10 -1.65 1.24 12.61
CA LEU A 10 -0.70 1.51 11.52
C LEU A 10 -1.12 2.74 10.70
N ALA A 11 -2.41 2.87 10.40
CA ALA A 11 -2.94 4.05 9.72
C ALA A 11 -2.78 5.33 10.55
N LEU A 12 -2.94 5.25 11.87
CA LEU A 12 -2.74 6.37 12.78
C LEU A 12 -1.27 6.81 12.80
N ASN A 13 -0.34 5.86 12.83
CA ASN A 13 1.10 6.15 12.82
C ASN A 13 1.50 6.82 11.50
N ALA A 14 1.18 6.20 10.36
CA ALA A 14 1.49 6.75 9.04
C ALA A 14 0.95 8.17 8.87
N ARG A 15 -0.30 8.41 9.32
CA ARG A 15 -0.87 9.76 9.31
C ARG A 15 -0.12 10.72 10.22
N THR A 16 0.14 10.32 11.45
CA THR A 16 0.79 11.20 12.43
C THR A 16 2.18 11.62 11.96
N ASP A 17 2.94 10.68 11.40
CA ASP A 17 4.30 10.96 10.93
C ASP A 17 4.28 11.82 9.66
N TYR A 18 3.35 11.57 8.73
CA TYR A 18 3.12 12.45 7.58
C TYR A 18 2.78 13.89 7.97
N GLU A 19 1.81 14.08 8.87
CA GLU A 19 1.37 15.42 9.28
C GLU A 19 2.46 16.16 10.04
N LYS A 20 3.25 15.47 10.89
CA LYS A 20 4.45 16.04 11.51
C LYS A 20 5.46 16.49 10.47
N ALA A 21 5.73 15.64 9.47
CA ALA A 21 6.67 15.92 8.40
C ALA A 21 6.26 17.17 7.61
N VAL A 22 4.97 17.31 7.29
CA VAL A 22 4.40 18.51 6.65
C VAL A 22 4.63 19.76 7.50
N ILE A 23 4.40 19.68 8.81
CA ILE A 23 4.57 20.81 9.73
C ILE A 23 6.04 21.24 9.83
N VAL A 24 6.97 20.28 9.92
CA VAL A 24 8.40 20.58 10.10
C VAL A 24 9.13 20.81 8.77
N GLY A 25 8.49 20.52 7.63
CA GLY A 25 9.08 20.63 6.29
C GLY A 25 10.11 19.54 5.99
N SER A 26 9.95 18.33 6.54
CA SER A 26 10.85 17.19 6.31
C SER A 26 10.37 16.35 5.14
N GLU A 27 11.05 16.43 4.00
CA GLU A 27 10.70 15.63 2.81
C GLU A 27 10.94 14.12 3.02
N GLU A 28 11.98 13.76 3.78
CA GLU A 28 12.31 12.37 4.10
C GLU A 28 11.20 11.71 4.95
N ASP A 29 10.76 12.38 6.01
CA ASP A 29 9.70 11.86 6.87
C ASP A 29 8.34 11.84 6.16
N LEU A 30 8.12 12.80 5.25
CA LEU A 30 6.92 12.82 4.41
C LEU A 30 6.89 11.58 3.53
N LEU A 31 8.01 11.26 2.87
CA LEU A 31 8.15 10.05 2.07
C LEU A 31 7.95 8.80 2.92
N GLN A 32 8.49 8.75 4.14
CA GLN A 32 8.30 7.61 5.03
C GLN A 32 6.83 7.38 5.38
N GLY A 33 6.06 8.43 5.66
CA GLY A 33 4.61 8.34 5.90
C GLY A 33 3.84 7.80 4.69
N LEU A 34 4.25 8.16 3.47
CA LEU A 34 3.68 7.61 2.24
C LEU A 34 4.03 6.13 2.05
N ILE A 35 5.29 5.74 2.29
CA ILE A 35 5.74 4.34 2.22
C ILE A 35 4.95 3.48 3.21
N ASP A 36 4.71 3.98 4.43
CA ASP A 36 3.95 3.25 5.44
C ASP A 36 2.48 3.06 5.03
N ALA A 37 1.87 4.09 4.41
CA ALA A 37 0.52 3.99 3.86
C ALA A 37 0.46 2.98 2.70
N GLU A 38 1.46 2.97 1.81
CA GLU A 38 1.59 2.00 0.72
C GLU A 38 1.73 0.57 1.25
N ALA A 39 2.64 0.35 2.21
CA ALA A 39 2.84 -0.96 2.85
C ALA A 39 1.56 -1.46 3.54
N LEU A 40 0.77 -0.56 4.14
CA LEU A 40 -0.52 -0.89 4.70
C LEU A 40 -1.54 -1.29 3.61
N GLY A 41 -1.54 -0.60 2.47
CA GLY A 41 -2.33 -0.98 1.29
C GLY A 41 -2.00 -2.38 0.80
N HIS A 42 -0.71 -2.65 0.63
CA HIS A 42 -0.21 -3.94 0.17
C HIS A 42 -0.58 -5.08 1.13
N SER A 43 -0.46 -4.87 2.45
CA SER A 43 -0.86 -5.86 3.44
C SER A 43 -2.38 -6.04 3.54
N SER A 44 -3.16 -4.97 3.30
CA SER A 44 -4.62 -5.01 3.27
C SER A 44 -5.17 -5.93 2.17
N TYR A 45 -4.56 -5.91 0.98
CA TYR A 45 -4.90 -6.85 -0.09
C TYR A 45 -4.78 -8.32 0.37
N ARG A 46 -3.67 -8.66 1.05
CA ARG A 46 -3.38 -10.03 1.49
C ARG A 46 -4.40 -10.58 2.49
N ILE A 47 -5.09 -9.71 3.22
CA ILE A 47 -6.15 -10.08 4.16
C ILE A 47 -7.57 -9.89 3.57
N GLY A 48 -7.68 -9.53 2.28
CA GLY A 48 -8.96 -9.34 1.59
C GLY A 48 -9.69 -8.04 1.94
N SER A 49 -9.00 -7.03 2.51
CA SER A 49 -9.60 -5.72 2.74
C SER A 49 -9.49 -4.86 1.49
N HIS A 50 -10.61 -4.32 1.03
CA HIS A 50 -10.71 -3.49 -0.18
C HIS A 50 -10.89 -2.00 0.10
N LEU A 51 -11.04 -1.61 1.37
CA LEU A 51 -11.29 -0.23 1.76
C LEU A 51 -10.10 0.31 2.57
N PRO A 52 -9.63 1.52 2.24
CA PRO A 52 -8.61 2.18 3.05
C PRO A 52 -9.14 2.51 4.45
N PRO A 53 -8.29 2.47 5.49
CA PRO A 53 -8.65 2.97 6.81
C PRO A 53 -9.07 4.45 6.75
N VAL A 54 -10.15 4.79 7.47
CA VAL A 54 -10.73 6.15 7.47
C VAL A 54 -9.73 7.25 7.85
N LEU A 55 -8.70 6.92 8.62
CA LEU A 55 -7.65 7.88 8.99
C LEU A 55 -6.83 8.34 7.78
N LEU A 56 -6.63 7.49 6.78
CA LEU A 56 -5.90 7.84 5.56
C LEU A 56 -6.78 8.56 4.54
N THR A 57 -8.10 8.32 4.55
CA THR A 57 -8.99 8.84 3.50
C THR A 57 -9.16 10.36 3.51
N SER A 58 -8.91 11.02 4.64
CA SER A 58 -8.98 12.48 4.74
C SER A 58 -7.72 13.19 4.26
N VAL A 59 -6.63 12.47 3.96
CA VAL A 59 -5.38 13.03 3.44
C VAL A 59 -5.13 12.41 2.05
N PRO A 60 -5.33 13.16 0.95
CA PRO A 60 -5.29 12.60 -0.41
C PRO A 60 -4.03 11.81 -0.72
N ASP A 61 -2.86 12.29 -0.31
CA ASP A 61 -1.58 11.64 -0.61
C ASP A 61 -1.46 10.29 0.09
N LEU A 62 -1.83 10.19 1.36
CA LEU A 62 -1.86 8.94 2.10
C LEU A 62 -2.89 7.95 1.54
N LYS A 63 -4.06 8.44 1.12
CA LYS A 63 -5.06 7.61 0.45
C LYS A 63 -4.50 7.04 -0.86
N ASN A 64 -3.87 7.87 -1.67
CA ASN A 64 -3.31 7.45 -2.96
C ASN A 64 -2.16 6.46 -2.77
N ALA A 65 -1.28 6.69 -1.79
CA ALA A 65 -0.22 5.74 -1.44
C ALA A 65 -0.79 4.39 -1.01
N TRP A 66 -1.82 4.37 -0.16
CA TRP A 66 -2.50 3.13 0.20
C TRP A 66 -3.10 2.40 -1.01
N VAL A 67 -3.77 3.13 -1.92
CA VAL A 67 -4.34 2.55 -3.14
C VAL A 67 -3.24 1.95 -4.01
N LEU A 68 -2.14 2.67 -4.21
CA LEU A 68 -0.98 2.19 -4.96
C LEU A 68 -0.46 0.86 -4.41
N GLY A 69 -0.27 0.76 -3.10
CA GLY A 69 0.22 -0.46 -2.47
C GLY A 69 -0.76 -1.61 -2.60
N TRP A 70 -2.06 -1.34 -2.51
CA TRP A 70 -3.10 -2.34 -2.70
C TRP A 70 -3.14 -2.85 -4.14
N GLU A 71 -3.09 -1.95 -5.13
CA GLU A 71 -3.07 -2.28 -6.55
C GLU A 71 -1.79 -3.04 -6.94
N SER A 72 -0.65 -2.65 -6.38
CA SER A 72 0.62 -3.35 -6.54
C SER A 72 0.53 -4.80 -6.04
N ALA A 73 -0.01 -5.01 -4.84
CA ALA A 73 -0.24 -6.36 -4.32
C ALA A 73 -1.20 -7.18 -5.20
N ALA A 74 -2.27 -6.56 -5.68
CA ALA A 74 -3.25 -7.19 -6.56
C ALA A 74 -2.62 -7.59 -7.91
N TYR A 75 -1.80 -6.70 -8.49
CA TYR A 75 -1.08 -6.95 -9.72
C TYR A 75 -0.04 -8.06 -9.55
N GLY A 76 0.74 -8.03 -8.47
CA GLY A 76 1.70 -9.08 -8.13
C GLY A 76 1.02 -10.46 -7.99
N ALA A 77 -0.14 -10.51 -7.33
CA ALA A 77 -0.92 -11.74 -7.22
C ALA A 77 -1.49 -12.21 -8.56
N LYS A 78 -1.85 -11.30 -9.47
CA LYS A 78 -2.27 -11.61 -10.84
C LYS A 78 -1.12 -12.23 -11.64
N ILE A 79 0.07 -11.62 -11.59
CA ILE A 79 1.29 -12.13 -12.25
C ILE A 79 1.64 -13.52 -11.72
N ALA A 80 1.65 -13.70 -10.39
CA ALA A 80 1.99 -14.98 -9.78
C ALA A 80 1.07 -16.15 -10.18
N ARG A 81 -0.17 -15.84 -10.60
CA ARG A 81 -1.14 -16.84 -11.09
C ARG A 81 -1.06 -17.06 -12.61
N CYS A 82 -0.33 -16.23 -13.34
CA CYS A 82 -0.17 -16.37 -14.77
C CYS A 82 0.88 -17.43 -15.08
N SER A 83 0.47 -18.54 -15.72
CA SER A 83 1.37 -19.63 -16.12
C SER A 83 2.47 -19.19 -17.09
N LEU A 84 2.21 -18.14 -17.89
CA LEU A 84 3.20 -17.56 -18.79
C LEU A 84 4.23 -16.72 -18.03
N CYS A 85 3.83 -15.96 -17.00
CA CYS A 85 4.76 -15.23 -16.14
C CYS A 85 5.60 -16.18 -15.27
N ALA A 86 5.02 -17.29 -14.83
CA ALA A 86 5.69 -18.30 -14.02
C ALA A 86 6.58 -19.25 -14.84
N ASN A 87 6.78 -19.00 -16.14
CA ASN A 87 7.68 -19.82 -16.94
C ASN A 87 9.14 -19.57 -16.49
N SER A 88 9.93 -20.63 -16.36
CA SER A 88 11.35 -20.52 -15.95
C SER A 88 12.26 -20.03 -17.08
N LEU A 89 11.70 -19.58 -18.21
CA LEU A 89 12.46 -19.17 -19.39
C LEU A 89 12.87 -17.70 -19.32
N GLY A 90 12.26 -16.92 -18.41
CA GLY A 90 12.57 -15.49 -18.26
C GLY A 90 12.13 -14.64 -19.46
N HIS A 91 11.26 -15.18 -20.32
CA HIS A 91 10.69 -14.42 -21.42
C HIS A 91 9.62 -13.44 -20.90
N PRO A 92 9.53 -12.23 -21.47
CA PRO A 92 8.43 -11.31 -21.19
C PRO A 92 7.09 -12.00 -21.42
N CYS A 93 6.13 -11.76 -20.51
CA CYS A 93 4.79 -12.31 -20.67
C CYS A 93 4.05 -11.52 -21.76
N PRO A 94 3.40 -12.16 -22.74
CA PRO A 94 2.68 -11.43 -23.79
C PRO A 94 1.36 -10.79 -23.31
N ILE A 95 0.98 -11.00 -22.04
CA ILE A 95 -0.30 -10.52 -21.45
C ILE A 95 -0.08 -9.38 -20.46
N HIS A 96 1.11 -9.32 -19.85
CA HIS A 96 1.43 -8.41 -18.76
C HIS A 96 2.73 -7.71 -19.11
N ASP A 97 2.68 -6.38 -19.15
CA ASP A 97 3.83 -5.50 -19.35
C ASP A 97 4.64 -5.33 -18.05
#